data_AF-A0A4Y3TPS8-F1
#
_entry.id   AF-A0A4Y3TPS8-F1
#
_cell.length_a   1.000
_cell.length_b   1.000
_cell.length_c   1.000
_cell.angle_alpha   90.00
_cell.angle_beta   90.00
_cell.angle_gamma   90.00
#
_symmetry.space_group_name_H-M   'P 1'
#
loop_
_entity.id
_entity.type
_entity.pdbx_description
1 polymer ?
#
loop_
_entity_poly.entity_id
_entity_poly.type
_entity_poly.pdbx_seq_one_letter_code
_entity_poly.pdbx_strand_id
1 'polypeptide(L)'
;MTNHPKTAERLPRWEEGTIRLIDILPETSGGPCRLRSGLPVSLAWKDVIFRAGHRTMEIDSPTFEGVLEQMPGEKGGSAFVVEDSLFNAVFPRGQALPLCLAGYNMAFLHQMLGGPWEMPPYLLCLYRLARVFQLGRAGDYTLAELAEYSQPTLDMPWYESGATARLLQGRVVLSELLSQTRLNMLVALSCTRTLPPPVSEPWGKAQGWQTMEGGIFRDFD
;
A
#
# COMPACT_ATOMS: atom_id res chain seq x y z
N MET A 1 17.44 -34.64 -29.74
CA MET A 1 16.56 -33.77 -28.93
C MET A 1 17.32 -33.37 -27.69
N THR A 2 17.89 -32.16 -27.68
CA THR A 2 18.63 -31.61 -26.54
C THR A 2 17.63 -30.95 -25.60
N ASN A 3 17.40 -31.57 -24.44
CA ASN A 3 16.67 -30.96 -23.33
C ASN A 3 17.52 -29.82 -22.76
N HIS A 4 17.19 -28.58 -23.13
CA HIS A 4 17.67 -27.43 -22.36
C HIS A 4 16.98 -27.47 -20.99
N PRO A 5 17.74 -27.44 -19.87
CA PRO A 5 17.12 -27.22 -18.58
C PRO A 5 16.51 -25.82 -18.60
N LYS A 6 15.21 -25.70 -18.28
CA LYS A 6 14.62 -24.41 -17.89
C LYS A 6 15.44 -23.92 -16.70
N THR A 7 16.35 -22.99 -16.93
CA THR A 7 16.96 -22.20 -15.86
C THR A 7 15.80 -21.56 -15.12
N ALA A 8 15.60 -21.94 -13.86
CA ALA A 8 14.63 -21.27 -13.00
C ALA A 8 14.95 -19.77 -13.04
N GLU A 9 14.08 -18.98 -13.68
CA GLU A 9 14.15 -17.52 -13.69
C GLU A 9 14.25 -17.06 -12.23
N ARG A 10 15.42 -16.54 -11.88
CA ARG A 10 15.64 -16.02 -10.53
C ARG A 10 15.07 -14.62 -10.51
N LEU A 11 14.16 -14.37 -9.57
CA LEU A 11 13.66 -13.02 -9.30
C LEU A 11 14.82 -12.01 -9.23
N PRO A 12 14.73 -10.86 -9.94
CA PRO A 12 15.78 -9.86 -9.96
C PRO A 12 16.04 -9.38 -8.54
N ARG A 13 17.32 -9.29 -8.14
CA ARG A 13 17.69 -8.73 -6.83
C ARG A 13 17.76 -7.22 -6.96
N TRP A 14 17.03 -6.52 -6.10
CA TRP A 14 17.10 -5.06 -6.00
C TRP A 14 18.04 -4.68 -4.87
N GLU A 15 19.14 -4.02 -5.21
CA GLU A 15 20.16 -3.57 -4.25
C GLU A 15 19.90 -2.13 -3.77
N GLU A 16 19.16 -1.36 -4.55
CA GLU A 16 18.73 0.00 -4.20
C GLU A 16 17.35 0.32 -4.75
N GLY A 17 16.69 1.30 -4.13
CA GLY A 17 15.39 1.77 -4.55
C GLY A 17 14.68 2.59 -3.49
N THR A 18 13.49 3.04 -3.85
CA THR A 18 12.58 3.77 -2.95
C THR A 18 11.29 3.00 -2.83
N ILE A 19 10.87 2.71 -1.60
CA ILE A 19 9.52 2.27 -1.29
C ILE A 19 8.75 3.50 -0.82
N ARG A 20 7.73 3.92 -1.55
CA ARG A 20 6.80 4.96 -1.11
C ARG A 20 5.65 4.29 -0.39
N LEU A 21 5.62 4.41 0.93
CA LEU A 21 4.48 4.01 1.74
C LEU A 21 3.45 5.14 1.69
N ILE A 22 2.18 4.80 1.47
CA ILE A 22 1.08 5.77 1.44
C ILE A 22 -0.05 5.31 2.35
N ASP A 23 -0.82 6.28 2.82
CA ASP A 23 -2.18 6.05 3.31
C ASP A 23 -3.08 7.21 2.89
N ILE A 24 -4.36 6.89 2.64
CA ILE A 24 -5.40 7.86 2.31
C ILE A 24 -6.58 7.56 3.20
N LEU A 25 -7.08 8.54 3.94
CA LEU A 25 -8.17 8.38 4.90
C LEU A 25 -9.30 9.37 4.67
N PRO A 26 -10.55 9.00 4.96
CA PRO A 26 -11.64 9.96 5.00
C PRO A 26 -11.53 10.83 6.25
N GLU A 27 -11.75 12.13 6.12
CA GLU A 27 -11.78 13.07 7.26
C GLU A 27 -13.15 13.07 7.98
N THR A 28 -13.85 11.95 7.95
CA THR A 28 -15.18 11.86 8.55
C THR A 28 -15.09 11.38 9.99
N SER A 29 -15.61 12.19 10.91
CA SER A 29 -15.81 11.78 12.31
C SER A 29 -16.95 10.76 12.41
N GLY A 30 -16.62 9.49 12.64
CA GLY A 30 -17.49 8.55 13.38
C GLY A 30 -18.60 7.82 12.62
N GLY A 31 -18.47 7.48 11.34
CA GLY A 31 -19.47 6.67 10.64
C GLY A 31 -18.96 5.88 9.43
N PRO A 32 -19.76 4.95 8.87
CA PRO A 32 -19.44 4.22 7.64
C PRO A 32 -19.11 5.20 6.51
N CYS A 33 -17.89 5.14 5.98
CA CYS A 33 -17.52 6.00 4.88
C CYS A 33 -17.99 5.40 3.54
N ARG A 34 -18.91 6.09 2.87
CA ARG A 34 -19.34 5.77 1.50
C ARG A 34 -18.58 6.66 0.52
N LEU A 35 -17.97 6.04 -0.50
CA LEU A 35 -17.31 6.73 -1.59
C LEU A 35 -18.33 7.61 -2.35
N ARG A 36 -17.97 8.88 -2.53
CA ARG A 36 -18.75 9.88 -3.26
C ARG A 36 -17.82 11.00 -3.71
N SER A 37 -18.20 11.71 -4.78
CA SER A 37 -17.51 12.94 -5.19
C SER A 37 -17.60 14.00 -4.08
N GLY A 38 -16.53 14.75 -3.88
CA GLY A 38 -16.41 15.77 -2.84
C GLY A 38 -16.24 15.22 -1.43
N LEU A 39 -16.01 13.91 -1.25
CA LEU A 39 -15.69 13.35 0.07
C LEU A 39 -14.30 13.85 0.52
N PRO A 40 -14.19 14.55 1.68
CA PRO A 40 -12.90 15.00 2.18
C PRO A 40 -12.01 13.83 2.59
N VAL A 41 -10.75 13.89 2.17
CA VAL A 41 -9.73 12.89 2.47
C VAL A 41 -8.42 13.56 2.85
N SER A 42 -7.71 12.94 3.78
CA SER A 42 -6.32 13.24 4.09
C SER A 42 -5.41 12.19 3.47
N LEU A 43 -4.26 12.63 2.99
CA LEU A 43 -3.22 11.81 2.39
C LEU A 43 -1.91 12.03 3.14
N ALA A 44 -1.23 10.93 3.47
CA ALA A 44 0.13 10.97 3.98
C ALA A 44 0.99 9.96 3.22
N TRP A 45 2.27 10.29 3.01
CA TRP A 45 3.21 9.37 2.42
C TRP A 45 4.61 9.49 3.06
N LYS A 46 5.40 8.43 2.89
CA LYS A 46 6.76 8.35 3.41
C LYS A 46 7.62 7.52 2.48
N ASP A 47 8.80 8.03 2.17
CA ASP A 47 9.78 7.29 1.40
C ASP A 47 10.74 6.54 2.32
N VAL A 48 10.88 5.24 2.07
CA VAL A 48 11.92 4.39 2.64
C VAL A 48 12.93 4.10 1.53
N ILE A 49 14.07 4.77 1.61
CA ILE A 49 15.16 4.66 0.64
C ILE A 49 16.17 3.66 1.16
N PHE A 50 16.45 2.63 0.37
CA PHE A 50 17.48 1.65 0.68
C PHE A 50 18.59 1.72 -0.37
N ARG A 51 19.83 1.58 0.09
CA ARG A 51 21.05 1.57 -0.72
C ARG A 51 21.92 0.37 -0.36
N ALA A 52 22.79 -0.02 -1.29
CA ALA A 52 23.82 -1.03 -1.03
C ALA A 52 24.63 -0.65 0.23
N GLY A 53 24.78 -1.58 1.19
CA GLY A 53 25.49 -1.35 2.45
C GLY A 53 24.61 -0.99 3.67
N HIS A 54 23.30 -1.24 3.61
CA HIS A 54 22.35 -1.22 4.75
C HIS A 54 22.01 0.13 5.38
N ARG A 55 22.32 1.26 4.73
CA ARG A 55 21.77 2.56 5.16
C ARG A 55 20.36 2.73 4.60
N THR A 56 19.36 2.48 5.44
CA THR A 56 17.98 2.90 5.19
C THR A 56 17.82 4.36 5.60
N MET A 57 17.30 5.19 4.71
CA MET A 57 16.94 6.57 4.98
C MET A 57 15.43 6.73 4.85
N GLU A 58 14.82 7.39 5.82
CA GLU A 58 13.40 7.67 5.83
C GLU A 58 13.18 9.16 5.55
N ILE A 59 12.29 9.49 4.61
CA ILE A 59 11.85 10.86 4.32
C ILE A 59 10.35 10.95 4.58
N ASP A 60 9.97 11.76 5.55
CA ASP A 60 8.57 12.03 5.89
C ASP A 60 7.99 13.13 4.99
N SER A 61 6.74 12.96 4.55
CA SER A 61 5.97 14.03 3.91
C SER A 61 5.08 14.74 4.93
N PRO A 62 4.70 16.00 4.68
CA PRO A 62 3.55 16.58 5.38
C PRO A 62 2.28 15.81 5.01
N THR A 63 1.23 15.99 5.82
CA THR A 63 -0.13 15.57 5.48
C THR A 63 -0.72 16.55 4.47
N PHE A 64 -1.43 16.02 3.49
CA PHE A 64 -2.16 16.79 2.49
C PHE A 64 -3.66 16.52 2.65
N GLU A 65 -4.47 17.55 2.46
CA GLU A 65 -5.94 17.47 2.52
C GLU A 65 -6.50 17.75 1.12
N GLY A 66 -7.61 17.09 0.78
CA GLY A 66 -8.29 17.28 -0.50
C GLY A 66 -9.58 16.48 -0.55
N VAL A 67 -10.09 16.24 -1.76
CA VAL A 67 -11.35 15.48 -1.92
C VAL A 67 -11.22 14.33 -2.92
N LEU A 68 -12.21 13.42 -2.88
CA LEU A 68 -12.41 12.46 -3.95
C LEU A 68 -13.19 13.10 -5.11
N GLU A 69 -12.75 12.80 -6.33
CA GLU A 69 -13.40 13.14 -7.59
C GLU A 69 -13.99 11.89 -8.24
N GLN A 70 -15.06 12.08 -9.00
CA GLN A 70 -15.70 11.00 -9.76
C GLN A 70 -15.14 10.97 -11.19
N MET A 71 -14.51 9.86 -11.56
CA MET A 71 -13.97 9.61 -12.90
C MET A 71 -14.67 8.44 -13.58
N PRO A 72 -14.71 8.36 -14.93
CA PRO A 72 -15.12 7.16 -15.64
C PRO A 72 -14.23 5.97 -15.26
N GLY A 73 -14.82 4.85 -14.84
CA GLY A 73 -14.08 3.65 -14.45
C GLY A 73 -13.61 2.81 -15.65
N GLU A 74 -12.45 2.15 -15.53
CA GLU A 74 -11.85 1.34 -16.61
C GLU A 74 -12.73 0.19 -17.14
N LYS A 75 -13.59 -0.37 -16.28
CA LYS A 75 -14.51 -1.48 -16.63
C LYS A 75 -15.95 -1.03 -16.87
N GLY A 76 -16.16 0.28 -17.10
CA GLY A 76 -17.48 0.91 -17.07
C GLY A 76 -17.94 1.22 -15.65
N GLY A 77 -18.75 2.26 -15.49
CA GLY A 77 -19.17 2.80 -14.19
C GLY A 77 -18.33 4.00 -13.74
N SER A 78 -18.35 4.31 -12.45
CA SER A 78 -17.60 5.43 -11.87
C SER A 78 -16.54 4.92 -10.89
N ALA A 79 -15.32 5.43 -11.03
CA ALA A 79 -14.27 5.33 -10.04
C ALA A 79 -14.26 6.61 -9.18
N PHE A 80 -13.93 6.48 -7.90
CA PHE A 80 -13.67 7.62 -7.02
C PHE A 80 -12.17 7.69 -6.77
N VAL A 81 -11.56 8.77 -7.24
CA VAL A 81 -10.11 8.98 -7.19
C VAL A 81 -9.80 10.24 -6.39
N VAL A 82 -8.58 10.38 -5.88
CA VAL A 82 -8.15 11.65 -5.27
C VAL A 82 -8.01 12.72 -6.36
N GLU A 83 -8.26 13.98 -5.99
CA GLU A 83 -7.98 15.11 -6.86
C GLU A 83 -6.50 15.18 -7.29
N ASP A 84 -6.24 15.84 -8.42
CA ASP A 84 -4.90 15.99 -9.01
C ASP A 84 -3.86 16.54 -8.03
N SER A 85 -4.25 17.43 -7.11
CA SER A 85 -3.32 18.03 -6.14
C SER A 85 -2.70 16.97 -5.23
N LEU A 86 -3.52 16.02 -4.74
CA LEU A 86 -3.12 14.90 -3.91
C LEU A 86 -2.32 13.87 -4.70
N PHE A 87 -2.73 13.60 -5.94
CA PHE A 87 -1.95 12.73 -6.83
C PHE A 87 -0.55 13.29 -7.06
N ASN A 88 -0.43 14.59 -7.40
CA ASN A 88 0.85 15.25 -7.63
C ASN A 88 1.68 15.39 -6.35
N ALA A 89 1.06 15.39 -5.17
CA ALA A 89 1.77 15.34 -3.89
C ALA A 89 2.46 13.98 -3.69
N VAL A 90 1.81 12.88 -4.10
CA VAL A 90 2.41 11.54 -4.08
C VAL A 90 3.38 11.34 -5.24
N PHE A 91 3.14 11.94 -6.41
CA PHE A 91 3.98 11.78 -7.61
C PHE A 91 4.29 13.15 -8.22
N PRO A 92 5.28 13.87 -7.67
CA PRO A 92 5.66 15.17 -8.22
C PRO A 92 6.15 15.06 -9.65
N ARG A 93 5.72 16.01 -10.50
CA ARG A 93 6.14 16.06 -11.91
C ARG A 93 7.66 16.15 -12.02
N GLY A 94 8.24 15.35 -12.92
CA GLY A 94 9.68 15.34 -13.18
C GLY A 94 10.53 14.58 -12.16
N GLN A 95 9.92 13.91 -11.18
CA GLN A 95 10.61 12.98 -10.30
C GLN A 95 10.49 11.54 -10.81
N ALA A 96 11.51 10.73 -10.53
CA ALA A 96 11.43 9.29 -10.78
C ALA A 96 10.35 8.66 -9.89
N LEU A 97 9.58 7.74 -10.46
CA LEU A 97 8.60 6.96 -9.69
C LEU A 97 9.32 6.07 -8.66
N PRO A 98 8.72 5.84 -7.48
CA PRO A 98 9.29 4.89 -6.53
C PRO A 98 9.35 3.50 -7.16
N LEU A 99 10.32 2.68 -6.72
CA LEU A 99 10.42 1.30 -7.15
C LEU A 99 9.16 0.52 -6.73
N CYS A 100 8.70 0.76 -5.49
CA CYS A 100 7.49 0.15 -4.97
C CYS A 100 6.58 1.20 -4.33
N LEU A 101 5.28 1.01 -4.50
CA LEU A 101 4.23 1.70 -3.76
C LEU A 101 3.65 0.72 -2.76
N ALA A 102 3.70 1.09 -1.48
CA ALA A 102 3.23 0.28 -0.38
C ALA A 102 2.01 0.92 0.28
N GLY A 103 1.08 0.08 0.72
CA GLY A 103 -0.07 0.52 1.47
C GLY A 103 -0.75 -0.68 2.12
N TYR A 104 -1.59 -0.41 3.13
CA TYR A 104 -2.23 -1.47 3.88
C TYR A 104 -3.09 -2.38 2.97
N ASN A 105 -4.02 -1.77 2.25
CA ASN A 105 -4.76 -2.40 1.16
C ASN A 105 -4.42 -1.70 -0.15
N MET A 106 -3.26 -2.05 -0.71
CA MET A 106 -2.73 -1.36 -1.87
C MET A 106 -3.61 -1.53 -3.13
N ALA A 107 -4.39 -2.61 -3.25
CA ALA A 107 -5.32 -2.77 -4.36
C ALA A 107 -6.41 -1.69 -4.36
N PHE A 108 -6.94 -1.36 -3.19
CA PHE A 108 -7.93 -0.31 -3.02
C PHE A 108 -7.32 1.10 -3.13
N LEU A 109 -6.20 1.34 -2.45
CA LEU A 109 -5.52 2.64 -2.49
C LEU A 109 -5.04 3.01 -3.91
N HIS A 110 -4.62 2.02 -4.68
CA HIS A 110 -4.21 2.19 -6.07
C HIS A 110 -5.38 2.65 -6.96
N GLN A 111 -6.57 2.09 -6.76
CA GLN A 111 -7.78 2.55 -7.46
C GLN A 111 -8.13 3.98 -7.06
N MET A 112 -8.01 4.31 -5.78
CA MET A 112 -8.23 5.69 -5.28
C MET A 112 -7.19 6.69 -5.80
N LEU A 113 -5.98 6.28 -6.13
CA LEU A 113 -5.01 7.18 -6.75
C LEU A 113 -5.36 7.51 -8.21
N GLY A 114 -6.23 6.73 -8.86
CA GLY A 114 -6.72 7.04 -10.21
C GLY A 114 -5.73 6.86 -11.36
N GLY A 115 -4.54 6.29 -11.11
CA GLY A 115 -3.54 6.06 -12.15
C GLY A 115 -3.78 4.77 -12.96
N PRO A 116 -3.62 4.78 -14.30
CA PRO A 116 -3.43 3.56 -15.09
C PRO A 116 -1.97 3.13 -14.99
N TRP A 117 -1.68 1.96 -14.39
CA TRP A 117 -0.29 1.54 -14.17
C TRP A 117 0.10 0.42 -15.14
N GLU A 118 0.56 0.84 -16.32
CA GLU A 118 1.09 -0.07 -17.34
C GLU A 118 2.56 -0.48 -17.07
N MET A 119 3.31 0.28 -16.24
CA MET A 119 4.67 0.02 -15.74
C MET A 119 4.86 0.72 -14.35
N PRO A 120 6.04 0.65 -13.63
CA PRO A 120 6.13 0.78 -12.16
C PRO A 120 5.51 2.07 -11.61
N PRO A 121 5.11 2.09 -10.32
CA PRO A 121 5.64 1.28 -9.20
C PRO A 121 5.08 -0.14 -9.07
N TYR A 122 5.91 -1.07 -8.57
CA TYR A 122 5.42 -2.36 -8.07
C TYR A 122 4.55 -2.16 -6.82
N LEU A 123 3.45 -2.90 -6.70
CA LEU A 123 2.53 -2.75 -5.57
C LEU A 123 2.86 -3.71 -4.43
N LEU A 124 3.02 -3.16 -3.23
CA LEU A 124 3.19 -3.91 -1.99
C LEU A 124 1.93 -3.78 -1.13
N CYS A 125 1.22 -4.88 -0.98
CA CYS A 125 0.01 -4.92 -0.14
C CYS A 125 0.37 -5.47 1.23
N LEU A 126 0.52 -4.58 2.23
CA LEU A 126 0.98 -4.97 3.57
C LEU A 126 0.03 -5.98 4.21
N TYR A 127 -1.28 -5.83 4.01
CA TYR A 127 -2.25 -6.77 4.55
C TYR A 127 -2.05 -8.19 4.01
N ARG A 128 -1.85 -8.35 2.68
CA ARG A 128 -1.58 -9.67 2.08
C ARG A 128 -0.32 -10.29 2.66
N LEU A 129 0.74 -9.49 2.73
CA LEU A 129 2.01 -9.96 3.24
C LEU A 129 1.91 -10.35 4.71
N ALA A 130 1.23 -9.56 5.53
CA ALA A 130 0.96 -9.90 6.92
C ALA A 130 0.20 -11.23 7.07
N ARG A 131 -0.71 -11.55 6.15
CA ARG A 131 -1.40 -12.86 6.10
C ARG A 131 -0.44 -13.99 5.71
N VAL A 132 0.40 -13.79 4.70
CA VAL A 132 1.38 -14.79 4.23
C VAL A 132 2.40 -15.10 5.33
N PHE A 133 2.90 -14.08 6.02
CA PHE A 133 3.88 -14.20 7.10
C PHE A 133 3.26 -14.43 8.48
N GLN A 134 1.92 -14.51 8.58
CA GLN A 134 1.19 -14.74 9.83
C GLN A 134 1.56 -13.76 10.95
N LEU A 135 1.68 -12.47 10.61
CA LEU A 135 2.07 -11.41 11.57
C LEU A 135 0.98 -11.09 12.62
N GLY A 136 -0.26 -11.55 12.41
CA GLY A 136 -1.37 -11.40 13.37
C GLY A 136 -1.82 -12.74 14.00
N ARG A 137 -2.63 -12.67 15.05
CA ARG A 137 -3.17 -13.84 15.79
C ARG A 137 -4.45 -14.38 15.16
N ALA A 138 -4.68 -15.66 14.86
CA ALA A 138 -5.92 -16.22 14.24
C ALA A 138 -7.19 -15.30 14.13
N GLY A 139 -7.59 -14.90 12.91
CA GLY A 139 -8.73 -14.00 12.65
C GLY A 139 -8.48 -12.97 11.54
N ASP A 140 -9.25 -11.88 11.54
CA ASP A 140 -8.98 -10.68 10.73
C ASP A 140 -8.27 -9.64 11.61
N TYR A 141 -7.30 -8.91 11.05
CA TYR A 141 -6.50 -7.92 11.78
C TYR A 141 -6.59 -6.59 11.09
N THR A 142 -6.74 -5.54 11.87
CA THR A 142 -6.56 -4.17 11.46
C THR A 142 -5.08 -3.83 11.32
N LEU A 143 -4.78 -2.74 10.61
CA LEU A 143 -3.41 -2.21 10.53
C LEU A 143 -2.84 -1.88 11.90
N ALA A 144 -3.68 -1.36 12.81
CA ALA A 144 -3.32 -1.06 14.18
C ALA A 144 -2.90 -2.34 14.93
N GLU A 145 -3.72 -3.39 14.90
CA GLU A 145 -3.39 -4.67 15.55
C GLU A 145 -2.10 -5.29 14.98
N LEU A 146 -1.89 -5.23 13.67
CA LEU A 146 -0.66 -5.73 13.05
C LEU A 146 0.58 -4.97 13.53
N ALA A 147 0.49 -3.64 13.61
CA ALA A 147 1.60 -2.84 14.10
C ALA A 147 1.85 -3.09 15.59
N GLU A 148 0.80 -3.27 16.40
CA GLU A 148 0.92 -3.62 17.83
C GLU A 148 1.64 -4.96 18.01
N TYR A 149 1.27 -5.98 17.22
CA TYR A 149 1.93 -7.29 17.29
C TYR A 149 3.37 -7.26 16.77
N SER A 150 3.66 -6.43 15.77
CA SER A 150 5.00 -6.29 15.21
C SER A 150 5.95 -5.52 16.13
N GLN A 151 5.45 -4.50 16.83
CA GLN A 151 6.25 -3.70 17.76
C GLN A 151 5.42 -3.30 19.01
N PRO A 152 5.32 -4.18 20.02
CA PRO A 152 4.46 -3.94 21.18
C PRO A 152 4.86 -2.76 22.07
N THR A 153 6.13 -2.33 22.00
CA THR A 153 6.67 -1.23 22.81
C THR A 153 6.54 0.13 22.13
N LEU A 154 5.86 0.20 20.98
CA LEU A 154 5.70 1.44 20.25
C LEU A 154 4.61 2.29 20.90
N ASP A 155 5.02 3.36 21.58
CA ASP A 155 4.14 4.42 22.07
C ASP A 155 3.63 5.24 20.87
N MET A 156 2.64 4.71 20.16
CA MET A 156 1.80 5.48 19.26
C MET A 156 0.42 5.67 19.88
N PRO A 157 -0.18 6.86 19.74
CA PRO A 157 -1.59 7.03 20.06
C PRO A 157 -2.44 6.22 19.07
N TRP A 158 -2.68 4.95 19.38
CA TRP A 158 -3.46 3.99 18.57
C TRP A 158 -4.89 4.45 18.25
N TYR A 159 -5.37 5.46 18.98
CA TYR A 159 -6.67 6.10 18.85
C TYR A 159 -6.66 7.32 17.91
N GLU A 160 -5.50 7.79 17.43
CA GLU A 160 -5.45 8.92 16.50
C GLU A 160 -5.85 8.46 15.09
N SER A 161 -7.00 8.97 14.64
CA SER A 161 -7.67 8.58 13.39
C SER A 161 -7.17 9.34 12.15
N GLY A 162 -5.86 9.64 12.09
CA GLY A 162 -5.26 10.44 11.01
C GLY A 162 -4.42 9.63 10.03
N ALA A 163 -4.30 10.10 8.78
CA ALA A 163 -3.48 9.45 7.76
C ALA A 163 -2.02 9.26 8.21
N THR A 164 -1.46 10.21 8.95
CA THR A 164 -0.10 10.13 9.51
C THR A 164 0.06 9.00 10.54
N ALA A 165 -0.89 8.86 11.48
CA ALA A 165 -0.82 7.81 12.49
C ALA A 165 -0.86 6.41 11.86
N ARG A 166 -1.73 6.23 10.87
CA ARG A 166 -1.81 4.98 10.11
C ARG A 166 -0.60 4.74 9.21
N LEU A 167 -0.03 5.79 8.62
CA LEU A 167 1.21 5.69 7.89
C LEU A 167 2.35 5.16 8.79
N LEU A 168 2.42 5.62 10.04
CA LEU A 168 3.40 5.11 11.00
C LEU A 168 3.13 3.65 11.39
N GLN A 169 1.87 3.24 11.54
CA GLN A 169 1.51 1.81 11.70
C GLN A 169 1.96 0.99 10.48
N GLY A 170 1.69 1.49 9.27
CA GLY A 170 2.15 0.88 8.02
C GLY A 170 3.67 0.74 7.95
N ARG A 171 4.41 1.74 8.43
CA ARG A 171 5.88 1.74 8.47
C ARG A 171 6.42 0.63 9.38
N VAL A 172 5.78 0.42 10.53
CA VAL A 172 6.15 -0.66 11.47
C VAL A 172 5.95 -2.02 10.82
N VAL A 173 4.78 -2.25 10.22
CA VAL A 173 4.47 -3.51 9.53
C VAL A 173 5.41 -3.72 8.33
N LEU A 174 5.69 -2.67 7.55
CA LEU A 174 6.64 -2.75 6.45
C LEU A 174 8.05 -3.10 6.93
N SER A 175 8.51 -2.50 8.03
CA SER A 175 9.82 -2.77 8.62
C SER A 175 9.93 -4.23 9.06
N GLU A 176 8.88 -4.77 9.69
CA GLU A 176 8.81 -6.17 10.07
C GLU A 176 8.84 -7.08 8.83
N LEU A 177 8.05 -6.80 7.81
CA LEU A 177 8.06 -7.59 6.56
C LEU A 177 9.43 -7.58 5.85
N LEU A 178 10.12 -6.45 5.85
CA LEU A 178 11.47 -6.32 5.29
C LEU A 178 12.54 -7.05 6.14
N SER A 179 12.26 -7.30 7.42
CA SER A 179 13.12 -8.14 8.28
C SER A 179 12.97 -9.63 7.93
N GLN A 180 11.79 -10.04 7.48
CA GLN A 180 11.45 -11.44 7.16
C GLN A 180 12.03 -11.89 5.81
N THR A 181 12.04 -11.03 4.79
CA THR A 181 12.59 -11.37 3.47
C THR A 181 12.95 -10.17 2.60
N ARG A 182 13.50 -10.44 1.41
CA ARG A 182 13.90 -9.43 0.43
C ARG A 182 12.70 -8.78 -0.24
N LEU A 183 12.83 -7.50 -0.56
CA LEU A 183 11.79 -6.69 -1.20
C LEU A 183 11.22 -7.30 -2.49
N ASN A 184 12.06 -7.82 -3.38
CA ASN A 184 11.60 -8.46 -4.61
C ASN A 184 10.70 -9.69 -4.36
N MET A 185 10.97 -10.45 -3.30
CA MET A 185 10.12 -11.55 -2.87
C MET A 185 8.82 -11.04 -2.24
N LEU A 186 8.87 -9.96 -1.45
CA LEU A 186 7.66 -9.31 -0.92
C LEU A 186 6.75 -8.81 -2.06
N VAL A 187 7.31 -8.24 -3.12
CA VAL A 187 6.53 -7.84 -4.30
C VAL A 187 5.86 -9.06 -4.94
N ALA A 188 6.62 -10.14 -5.20
CA ALA A 188 6.03 -11.36 -5.78
C ALA A 188 4.92 -11.95 -4.89
N LEU A 189 5.10 -11.95 -3.57
CA LEU A 189 4.11 -12.46 -2.62
C LEU A 189 2.91 -11.54 -2.44
N SER A 190 3.02 -10.25 -2.75
CA SER A 190 1.91 -9.27 -2.68
C SER A 190 0.79 -9.55 -3.68
N CYS A 191 0.99 -10.49 -4.61
CA CYS A 191 -0.02 -10.96 -5.56
C CYS A 191 -0.77 -12.21 -5.08
N THR A 192 -0.34 -12.79 -3.94
CA THR A 192 -0.95 -14.00 -3.39
C THR A 192 -2.40 -13.74 -2.99
N ARG A 193 -3.27 -14.73 -3.26
CA ARG A 193 -4.66 -14.71 -2.79
C ARG A 193 -4.70 -14.90 -1.28
N THR A 194 -5.39 -14.00 -0.59
CA THR A 194 -5.61 -14.04 0.86
C THR A 194 -7.09 -13.79 1.15
N LEU A 195 -7.50 -13.98 2.41
CA LEU A 195 -8.75 -13.41 2.89
C LEU A 195 -8.75 -11.88 2.70
N PRO A 196 -9.92 -11.21 2.64
CA PRO A 196 -10.01 -9.76 2.52
C PRO A 196 -9.74 -9.05 3.86
N PRO A 197 -9.31 -7.76 3.83
CA PRO A 197 -9.09 -6.95 5.02
C PRO A 197 -10.40 -6.73 5.81
N PRO A 198 -10.30 -6.48 7.12
CA PRO A 198 -11.47 -6.33 7.98
C PRO A 198 -12.31 -5.10 7.61
N VAL A 199 -13.61 -5.21 7.90
CA VAL A 199 -14.59 -4.13 7.69
C VAL A 199 -14.61 -3.07 8.80
N SER A 200 -13.82 -3.26 9.86
CA SER A 200 -13.63 -2.30 10.95
C SER A 200 -12.69 -1.15 10.59
N GLU A 201 -11.98 -1.26 9.48
CA GLU A 201 -11.07 -0.24 8.94
C GLU A 201 -11.84 1.02 8.50
N PRO A 202 -11.19 2.19 8.38
CA PRO A 202 -11.86 3.43 7.97
C PRO A 202 -12.62 3.32 6.64
N TRP A 203 -12.04 2.58 5.69
CA TRP A 203 -12.67 2.24 4.40
C TRP A 203 -13.39 0.90 4.41
N GLY A 204 -13.53 0.25 5.56
CA GLY A 204 -14.02 -1.11 5.74
C GLY A 204 -15.38 -1.42 5.09
N LYS A 205 -16.22 -0.39 4.94
CA LYS A 205 -17.56 -0.45 4.35
C LYS A 205 -17.65 0.18 2.96
N ALA A 206 -16.54 0.70 2.43
CA ALA A 206 -16.48 1.27 1.10
C ALA A 206 -16.55 0.17 0.03
N GLN A 207 -17.23 0.45 -1.07
CA GLN A 207 -17.25 -0.45 -2.22
C GLN A 207 -15.83 -0.61 -2.75
N GLY A 208 -15.40 -1.87 -2.96
CA GLY A 208 -14.05 -2.19 -3.42
C GLY A 208 -13.04 -2.44 -2.31
N TRP A 209 -13.32 -2.11 -1.05
CA TRP A 209 -12.38 -2.33 0.06
C TRP A 209 -11.99 -3.80 0.21
N GLN A 210 -12.98 -4.69 0.20
CA GLN A 210 -12.73 -6.13 0.32
C GLN A 210 -12.18 -6.75 -0.98
N THR A 211 -12.11 -5.96 -2.06
CA THR A 211 -11.54 -6.41 -3.33
C THR A 211 -10.03 -6.43 -3.21
N MET A 212 -9.47 -7.63 -3.21
CA MET A 212 -8.03 -7.83 -3.26
C MET A 212 -7.52 -7.88 -4.71
N GLU A 213 -8.41 -8.01 -5.69
CA GLU A 213 -8.02 -8.11 -7.11
C GLU A 213 -7.70 -6.72 -7.70
N GLY A 214 -6.43 -6.52 -8.05
CA GLY A 214 -5.91 -5.33 -8.70
C GLY A 214 -4.42 -5.52 -8.99
N GLY A 215 -4.08 -5.73 -10.27
CA GLY A 215 -2.70 -5.86 -10.76
C GLY A 215 -2.27 -7.30 -11.07
N ILE A 216 -2.38 -7.65 -12.34
CA ILE A 216 -1.83 -8.85 -12.99
C ILE A 216 -0.30 -8.66 -13.07
N PHE A 217 0.48 -9.63 -12.57
CA PHE A 217 1.88 -9.76 -12.99
C PHE A 217 1.89 -10.36 -14.40
N ARG A 218 2.52 -9.66 -15.34
CA ARG A 218 3.03 -10.29 -16.57
C ARG A 218 4.43 -10.79 -16.29
N ASP A 219 4.73 -11.91 -16.93
CA ASP A 219 5.89 -12.77 -16.70
C ASP A 219 7.21 -11.99 -16.55
N PHE A 220 8.06 -12.50 -15.66
CA PHE A 220 9.45 -12.09 -15.61
C PHE A 220 10.10 -12.64 -16.89
N ASP A 221 10.31 -11.79 -17.90
CA ASP A 221 11.19 -12.15 -19.02
C ASP A 221 12.64 -12.42 -18.54
#